data_AF-A0A812BXE2-F1
#
_entry.id   AF-A0A812BXE2-F1
#
_cell.length_a   1.000
_cell.length_b   1.000
_cell.length_c   1.000
_cell.angle_alpha   90.00
_cell.angle_beta   90.00
_cell.angle_gamma   90.00
#
_symmetry.space_group_name_H-M   'P 1'
#
loop_
_entity.id
_entity.type
_entity.pdbx_description
1 polymer ?
#
loop_
_entity_poly.entity_id
_entity_poly.type
_entity_poly.pdbx_seq_one_letter_code
_entity_poly.pdbx_strand_id
1 'polypeptide(L)'
;MRSYTLRLFATLMKTVWNKVKTSTRQGLYIRNANKLNSGRYTCIVENPLETVTGSAQLTIISTPGEVSGVYGEDSTITTTSIRLRWLAPPDNGSPVTKYDIQAFSNLDPEWKTVASDIPDATANVDAELFKAAIVTGLLPDNNYNFRLIAYNALGNGPASLQSASYRTLSSPPTKAPTGVGGGGGTVGVLSIIWQPLHPSEHGGRGIGYIVYWRKKSDSDVRWFKLTNKRSPDKYQSLVIS
;
A
#
# COMPACT_ATOMS: atom_id res chain seq x y z
N MET A 1 -43.08 -9.38 -39.90
CA MET A 1 -41.65 -9.11 -40.17
C MET A 1 -41.01 -10.41 -40.63
N ARG A 2 -40.70 -10.54 -41.92
CA ARG A 2 -40.17 -11.80 -42.48
C ARG A 2 -38.70 -11.97 -42.14
N SER A 3 -38.38 -13.18 -41.69
CA SER A 3 -37.05 -13.72 -41.40
C SER A 3 -36.32 -14.05 -42.71
N TYR A 4 -34.99 -13.92 -42.75
CA TYR A 4 -34.15 -14.72 -43.65
C TYR A 4 -32.83 -15.13 -42.98
N THR A 5 -32.55 -16.43 -43.07
CA THR A 5 -31.32 -17.11 -42.67
C THR A 5 -30.30 -16.99 -43.81
N LEU A 6 -29.11 -16.45 -43.57
CA LEU A 6 -28.04 -16.42 -44.58
C LEU A 6 -27.02 -17.53 -44.32
N ARG A 7 -26.92 -18.46 -45.27
CA ARG A 7 -25.79 -19.40 -45.42
C ARG A 7 -24.72 -18.70 -46.24
N LEU A 8 -23.48 -18.65 -45.76
CA LEU A 8 -22.37 -18.01 -46.47
C LEU A 8 -21.30 -19.03 -46.89
N PHE A 9 -20.99 -19.04 -48.18
CA PHE A 9 -19.73 -19.49 -48.76
C PHE A 9 -18.99 -18.26 -49.29
N ALA A 10 -17.81 -17.93 -48.77
CA ALA A 10 -16.88 -17.01 -49.42
C ALA A 10 -15.44 -17.26 -48.94
N THR A 11 -14.55 -17.41 -49.91
CA THR A 11 -13.12 -17.63 -49.79
C THR A 11 -12.40 -16.30 -49.57
N LEU A 12 -11.53 -16.20 -48.56
CA LEU A 12 -10.74 -15.00 -48.26
C LEU A 12 -9.25 -15.23 -48.58
N MET A 13 -8.69 -14.35 -49.41
CA MET A 13 -7.27 -13.98 -49.50
C MET A 13 -7.21 -12.46 -49.68
N LYS A 14 -6.31 -11.65 -49.10
CA LYS A 14 -4.94 -11.93 -48.65
C LYS A 14 -4.36 -10.77 -47.81
N THR A 15 -3.45 -11.11 -46.87
CA THR A 15 -2.29 -10.33 -46.34
C THR A 15 -2.56 -9.05 -45.54
N VAL A 16 -2.13 -8.85 -44.28
CA VAL A 16 -0.77 -9.04 -43.70
C VAL A 16 -0.85 -9.26 -42.15
N TRP A 17 0.03 -10.11 -41.63
CA TRP A 17 0.31 -10.55 -40.24
C TRP A 17 -0.67 -11.51 -39.51
N ASN A 18 -0.19 -12.76 -39.40
CA ASN A 18 -0.50 -13.80 -38.42
C ASN A 18 -1.92 -14.39 -38.36
N LYS A 19 -2.07 -15.50 -39.11
CA LYS A 19 -2.91 -16.69 -38.87
C LYS A 19 -4.24 -16.44 -38.12
N VAL A 20 -5.34 -16.38 -38.88
CA VAL A 20 -6.65 -16.82 -38.37
C VAL A 20 -7.20 -17.89 -39.29
N LYS A 21 -7.15 -19.13 -38.82
CA LYS A 21 -7.88 -20.28 -39.38
C LYS A 21 -9.34 -20.11 -38.96
N THR A 22 -10.26 -20.08 -39.92
CA THR A 22 -11.70 -20.08 -39.67
C THR A 22 -12.14 -21.46 -39.16
N SER A 23 -12.50 -21.56 -37.87
CA SER A 23 -13.17 -22.74 -37.31
C SER A 23 -14.66 -22.45 -37.15
N THR A 24 -15.51 -23.10 -37.96
CA THR A 24 -16.97 -23.39 -37.81
C THR A 24 -17.97 -22.31 -37.33
N ARG A 25 -17.55 -21.17 -36.81
CA ARG A 25 -18.34 -19.96 -36.52
C ARG A 25 -17.72 -18.82 -37.29
N GLN A 26 -18.45 -18.24 -38.23
CA GLN A 26 -17.97 -17.10 -39.02
C GLN A 26 -17.75 -15.90 -38.09
N GLY A 27 -16.48 -15.54 -37.86
CA GLY A 27 -16.12 -14.43 -36.98
C GLY A 27 -14.60 -14.22 -36.94
N LEU A 28 -14.20 -13.00 -36.56
CA LEU A 28 -12.80 -12.65 -36.31
C LEU A 28 -12.42 -13.07 -34.89
N TYR A 29 -11.35 -13.86 -34.77
CA TYR A 29 -10.80 -14.26 -33.48
C TYR A 29 -9.37 -13.74 -33.33
N ILE A 30 -9.17 -12.81 -32.41
CA ILE A 30 -7.86 -12.21 -32.10
C ILE A 30 -7.32 -12.88 -30.84
N ARG A 31 -6.21 -13.61 -30.97
CA ARG A 31 -5.49 -14.19 -29.82
C ARG A 31 -4.56 -13.15 -29.22
N ASN A 32 -4.40 -13.17 -27.90
CA ASN A 32 -3.50 -12.28 -27.16
C ASN A 32 -3.74 -10.81 -27.48
N ALA A 33 -5.02 -10.40 -27.54
CA ALA A 33 -5.38 -9.03 -27.80
C ALA A 33 -4.80 -8.10 -26.72
N ASN A 34 -4.28 -6.96 -27.14
CA ASN A 34 -3.75 -5.91 -26.28
C ASN A 34 -4.39 -4.57 -26.65
N LYS A 35 -4.07 -3.50 -25.91
CA LYS A 35 -4.68 -2.18 -26.13
C LYS A 35 -4.60 -1.67 -27.57
N LEU A 36 -3.56 -2.02 -28.33
CA LEU A 36 -3.39 -1.65 -29.75
C LEU A 36 -4.39 -2.35 -30.69
N ASN A 37 -5.08 -3.38 -30.21
CA ASN A 37 -6.19 -4.00 -30.93
C ASN A 37 -7.54 -3.29 -30.68
N SER A 38 -7.55 -2.18 -29.94
CA SER A 38 -8.73 -1.32 -29.89
C SER A 38 -8.82 -0.51 -31.18
N GLY A 39 -10.00 -0.39 -31.76
CA GLY A 39 -10.18 0.34 -33.01
C GLY A 39 -11.51 0.06 -33.70
N ARG A 40 -11.67 0.65 -34.89
CA ARG A 40 -12.81 0.39 -35.76
C ARG A 40 -12.52 -0.85 -36.58
N TYR A 41 -13.37 -1.85 -36.44
CA TYR A 41 -13.36 -3.06 -37.25
C TYR A 41 -14.44 -2.97 -38.31
N THR A 42 -14.06 -3.16 -39.58
CA THR A 42 -14.98 -3.14 -40.72
C THR A 42 -15.01 -4.53 -41.34
N CYS A 43 -16.20 -5.11 -41.46
CA CYS A 43 -16.46 -6.33 -42.20
C CYS A 43 -17.03 -5.93 -43.57
N ILE A 44 -16.46 -6.51 -44.62
CA ILE A 44 -16.82 -6.25 -46.00
C ILE A 44 -17.33 -7.56 -46.60
N VAL A 45 -18.49 -7.52 -47.23
CA VAL A 45 -19.05 -8.63 -48.01
C VAL A 45 -19.12 -8.16 -49.46
N GLU A 46 -18.47 -8.88 -50.36
CA GLU A 46 -18.43 -8.53 -51.78
C GLU A 46 -18.82 -9.71 -52.66
N ASN A 47 -19.43 -9.38 -53.80
CA ASN A 47 -19.53 -10.25 -54.96
C ASN A 47 -19.08 -9.44 -56.20
N PRO A 48 -19.01 -10.02 -57.41
CA PRO A 48 -18.53 -9.31 -58.60
C PRO A 48 -19.33 -8.06 -59.03
N LEU A 49 -20.51 -7.82 -58.45
CA LEU A 49 -21.42 -6.73 -58.80
C LEU A 49 -21.50 -5.65 -57.71
N GLU A 50 -21.29 -6.01 -56.44
CA GLU A 50 -21.49 -5.11 -55.30
C GLU A 50 -20.63 -5.47 -54.09
N THR A 51 -20.30 -4.44 -53.32
CA THR A 51 -19.66 -4.54 -52.00
C THR A 51 -20.52 -3.84 -50.95
N VAL A 52 -20.86 -4.54 -49.88
CA VAL A 52 -21.54 -3.99 -48.70
C VAL A 52 -20.64 -4.08 -47.48
N THR A 53 -20.73 -3.10 -46.58
CA THR A 53 -19.86 -3.02 -45.39
C THR A 53 -20.66 -2.83 -44.11
N GLY A 54 -20.17 -3.41 -43.02
CA GLY A 54 -20.63 -3.16 -41.65
C GLY A 54 -19.43 -2.84 -40.77
N SER A 55 -19.55 -1.89 -39.85
CA SER A 55 -18.45 -1.50 -38.96
C SER A 55 -18.88 -1.47 -37.49
N ALA A 56 -17.95 -1.79 -36.59
CA ALA A 56 -18.11 -1.67 -35.15
C ALA A 56 -16.84 -1.11 -34.50
N GLN A 57 -16.99 -0.36 -33.42
CA GLN A 57 -15.86 0.06 -32.58
C GLN A 57 -15.64 -0.97 -31.47
N LEU A 58 -14.42 -1.49 -31.35
CA LEU A 58 -14.03 -2.39 -30.26
C LEU A 58 -12.99 -1.70 -29.37
N THR A 59 -13.18 -1.81 -28.06
CA THR A 59 -12.24 -1.29 -27.04
C THR A 59 -11.84 -2.41 -26.12
N ILE A 60 -10.53 -2.59 -25.93
CA ILE A 60 -9.99 -3.53 -24.94
C ILE A 60 -10.03 -2.88 -23.56
N ILE A 61 -10.78 -3.49 -22.63
CA ILE A 61 -10.80 -3.10 -21.22
C ILE A 61 -9.68 -3.82 -20.46
N SER A 62 -9.10 -3.17 -19.47
CA SER A 62 -8.04 -3.77 -18.62
C SER A 62 -8.11 -3.23 -17.19
N THR A 63 -7.28 -3.78 -16.30
CA THR A 63 -7.10 -3.23 -14.95
C THR A 63 -6.64 -1.76 -15.00
N PRO A 64 -6.75 -1.01 -13.89
CA PRO A 64 -6.37 0.40 -13.87
C PRO A 64 -4.89 0.60 -14.21
N GLY A 65 -4.57 1.80 -14.70
CA GLY A 65 -3.17 2.23 -14.84
C GLY A 65 -2.45 2.41 -13.50
N GLU A 66 -1.19 2.80 -13.57
CA GLU A 66 -0.40 3.14 -12.39
C GLU A 66 -0.91 4.44 -11.75
N VAL A 67 -1.09 4.44 -10.42
CA VAL A 67 -1.43 5.64 -9.64
C VAL A 67 -0.25 6.60 -9.66
N SER A 68 -0.50 7.89 -9.88
CA SER A 68 0.55 8.91 -9.97
C SER A 68 0.39 10.02 -8.93
N GLY A 69 1.43 10.82 -8.72
CA GLY A 69 1.38 11.98 -7.83
C GLY A 69 1.11 11.63 -6.36
N VAL A 70 1.62 10.50 -5.87
CA VAL A 70 1.45 10.10 -4.46
C VAL A 70 2.32 10.96 -3.56
N TYR A 71 1.70 11.73 -2.66
CA TYR A 71 2.40 12.52 -1.64
C TYR A 71 1.61 12.57 -0.32
N GLY A 72 2.32 12.77 0.79
CA GLY A 72 1.75 13.05 2.10
C GLY A 72 1.67 14.54 2.38
N GLU A 73 0.62 14.97 3.08
CA GLU A 73 0.47 16.34 3.57
C GLU A 73 1.20 16.49 4.91
N ASP A 74 2.34 17.17 4.92
CA ASP A 74 3.21 17.30 6.10
C ASP A 74 2.48 17.87 7.33
N SER A 75 1.56 18.81 7.13
CA SER A 75 0.76 19.43 8.21
C SER A 75 -0.21 18.48 8.90
N THR A 76 -0.47 17.30 8.32
CA THR A 76 -1.41 16.29 8.86
C THR A 76 -0.72 15.14 9.58
N ILE A 77 0.62 15.13 9.60
CA ILE A 77 1.41 14.08 10.25
C ILE A 77 1.17 14.13 11.76
N THR A 78 0.68 13.03 12.32
CA THR A 78 0.55 12.82 13.76
C THR A 78 1.55 11.78 14.25
N THR A 79 1.42 11.35 15.50
CA THR A 79 2.20 10.22 16.04
C THR A 79 1.84 8.89 15.38
N THR A 80 0.65 8.75 14.81
CA THR A 80 0.14 7.46 14.30
C THR A 80 -0.60 7.55 12.97
N SER A 81 -0.60 8.70 12.31
CA SER A 81 -1.31 8.90 11.04
C SER A 81 -0.68 9.96 10.14
N ILE A 82 -1.04 9.91 8.87
CA ILE A 82 -0.73 10.90 7.84
C ILE A 82 -1.87 10.91 6.81
N ARG A 83 -2.19 12.09 6.24
CA ARG A 83 -3.08 12.19 5.09
C ARG A 83 -2.25 12.10 3.80
N LEU A 84 -2.57 11.13 2.96
CA LEU A 84 -2.00 10.98 1.62
C LEU A 84 -2.95 11.54 0.56
N ARG A 85 -2.36 12.05 -0.52
CA ARG A 85 -3.02 12.50 -1.73
C ARG A 85 -2.37 11.87 -2.96
N TRP A 86 -3.18 11.65 -3.99
CA TRP A 86 -2.74 11.07 -5.26
C TRP A 86 -3.66 11.45 -6.42
N LEU A 87 -3.19 11.23 -7.63
CA LEU A 87 -3.98 11.36 -8.86
C LEU A 87 -4.59 10.01 -9.23
N ALA A 88 -5.87 10.01 -9.59
CA ALA A 88 -6.53 8.81 -10.10
C ALA A 88 -5.82 8.31 -11.38
N PRO A 89 -5.60 6.99 -11.53
CA PRO A 89 -4.99 6.45 -12.73
C PRO A 89 -6.00 6.39 -13.89
N PRO A 90 -5.54 6.15 -15.12
CA PRO A 90 -6.44 5.83 -16.23
C PRO A 90 -7.27 4.57 -15.95
N ASP A 91 -8.59 4.69 -16.09
CA ASP A 91 -9.57 3.59 -15.91
C ASP A 91 -9.37 2.42 -16.89
N ASN A 92 -8.81 2.70 -18.08
CA ASN A 92 -8.63 1.72 -19.15
C ASN A 92 -9.92 0.98 -19.54
N GLY A 93 -11.04 1.71 -19.59
CA GLY A 93 -12.34 1.20 -20.04
C GLY A 93 -13.18 0.51 -18.96
N SER A 94 -12.71 0.42 -17.71
CA SER A 94 -13.52 0.04 -16.55
C SER A 94 -13.18 0.95 -15.37
N PRO A 95 -14.19 1.63 -14.75
CA PRO A 95 -13.95 2.68 -13.77
C PRO A 95 -13.18 2.18 -12.55
N VAL A 96 -12.22 2.97 -12.06
CA VAL A 96 -11.58 2.71 -10.77
C VAL A 96 -12.64 2.74 -9.66
N THR A 97 -12.55 1.76 -8.76
CA THR A 97 -13.53 1.52 -7.68
C THR A 97 -12.95 1.74 -6.31
N LYS A 98 -11.69 1.34 -6.09
CA LYS A 98 -11.02 1.42 -4.79
C LYS A 98 -9.50 1.47 -4.93
N TYR A 99 -8.84 1.78 -3.81
CA TYR A 99 -7.39 1.76 -3.66
C TYR A 99 -6.99 1.00 -2.40
N ASP A 100 -5.82 0.36 -2.47
CA ASP A 100 -5.06 -0.07 -1.30
C ASP A 100 -3.80 0.81 -1.17
N ILE A 101 -3.45 1.18 0.06
CA ILE A 101 -2.21 1.87 0.40
C ILE A 101 -1.29 0.88 1.09
N GLN A 102 -0.08 0.74 0.56
CA GLN A 102 1.00 -0.01 1.18
C GLN A 102 2.04 0.95 1.76
N ALA A 103 2.65 0.55 2.86
CA ALA A 103 3.75 1.26 3.49
C ALA A 103 4.98 0.36 3.62
N PHE A 104 6.15 0.98 3.54
CA PHE A 104 7.44 0.37 3.84
C PHE A 104 8.06 1.15 5.00
N SER A 105 8.67 0.48 5.97
CA SER A 105 9.27 1.15 7.14
C SER A 105 10.60 0.54 7.57
N ASN A 106 11.37 1.28 8.37
CA ASN A 106 12.68 0.80 8.84
C ASN A 106 12.58 -0.34 9.86
N LEU A 107 11.49 -0.38 10.64
CA LEU A 107 11.23 -1.46 11.61
C LEU A 107 10.67 -2.72 10.95
N ASP A 108 10.15 -2.57 9.73
CA ASP A 108 9.48 -3.63 8.98
C ASP A 108 9.77 -3.42 7.48
N PRO A 109 10.92 -3.92 7.00
CA PRO A 109 11.46 -3.61 5.67
C PRO A 109 10.78 -4.42 4.57
N GLU A 110 9.46 -4.47 4.60
CA GLU A 110 8.59 -5.09 3.60
C GLU A 110 7.40 -4.18 3.31
N TRP A 111 6.88 -4.22 2.08
CA TRP A 111 5.67 -3.49 1.72
C TRP A 111 4.46 -4.18 2.34
N LYS A 112 3.74 -3.49 3.23
CA LYS A 112 2.54 -4.01 3.87
C LYS A 112 1.35 -3.10 3.64
N THR A 113 0.18 -3.70 3.40
CA THR A 113 -1.07 -2.95 3.26
C THR A 113 -1.45 -2.35 4.61
N VAL A 114 -1.49 -1.01 4.67
CA VAL A 114 -1.83 -0.23 5.88
C VAL A 114 -3.22 0.39 5.82
N ALA A 115 -3.78 0.49 4.61
CA ALA A 115 -5.19 0.81 4.39
C ALA A 115 -5.66 0.06 3.15
N SER A 116 -6.85 -0.51 3.22
CA SER A 116 -7.44 -1.30 2.13
C SER A 116 -8.86 -0.80 1.83
N ASP A 117 -9.34 -1.12 0.64
CA ASP A 117 -10.72 -0.83 0.22
C ASP A 117 -11.11 0.65 0.31
N ILE A 118 -10.16 1.55 0.06
CA ILE A 118 -10.38 3.00 0.06
C ILE A 118 -11.21 3.35 -1.17
N PRO A 119 -12.46 3.83 -1.04
CA PRO A 119 -13.33 4.07 -2.19
C PRO A 119 -12.81 5.16 -3.11
N ASP A 120 -13.01 5.05 -4.44
CA ASP A 120 -12.60 6.12 -5.36
C ASP A 120 -13.31 7.47 -5.10
N ALA A 121 -14.50 7.43 -4.50
CA ALA A 121 -15.26 8.62 -4.12
C ALA A 121 -14.65 9.43 -2.96
N THR A 122 -13.50 9.02 -2.39
CA THR A 122 -12.87 9.77 -1.28
C THR A 122 -12.55 11.21 -1.67
N ALA A 123 -12.89 12.11 -0.73
CA ALA A 123 -13.10 13.55 -0.88
C ALA A 123 -12.21 14.26 -1.92
N ASN A 124 -12.87 14.79 -2.96
CA ASN A 124 -12.36 15.82 -3.86
C ASN A 124 -12.17 17.12 -3.06
N VAL A 125 -11.06 17.25 -2.35
CA VAL A 125 -10.76 18.49 -1.60
C VAL A 125 -9.83 19.33 -2.48
N ASP A 126 -10.42 20.34 -3.11
CA ASP A 126 -9.79 21.54 -3.71
C ASP A 126 -9.30 21.47 -5.16
N ALA A 127 -9.32 20.33 -5.83
CA ALA A 127 -9.22 20.23 -7.28
C ALA A 127 -9.76 18.87 -7.73
N GLU A 128 -10.61 18.82 -8.76
CA GLU A 128 -11.27 17.60 -9.28
C GLU A 128 -10.31 16.46 -9.72
N LEU A 129 -9.00 16.64 -9.55
CA LEU A 129 -7.97 15.72 -10.00
C LEU A 129 -7.37 14.83 -8.88
N PHE A 130 -7.40 15.28 -7.62
CA PHE A 130 -6.69 14.61 -6.53
C PHE A 130 -7.63 13.92 -5.55
N LYS A 131 -7.34 12.65 -5.28
CA LYS A 131 -7.95 11.81 -4.24
C LYS A 131 -7.16 11.93 -2.94
N ALA A 132 -7.78 11.56 -1.82
CA ALA A 132 -7.12 11.64 -0.51
C ALA A 132 -7.65 10.60 0.50
N ALA A 133 -6.76 10.08 1.35
CA ALA A 133 -7.14 9.25 2.49
C ALA A 133 -6.18 9.43 3.67
N ILE A 134 -6.69 9.23 4.87
CA ILE A 134 -5.88 9.23 6.09
C ILE A 134 -5.43 7.80 6.37
N VAL A 135 -4.12 7.57 6.36
CA VAL A 135 -3.52 6.33 6.83
C VAL A 135 -3.36 6.42 8.34
N THR A 136 -3.80 5.41 9.07
CA THR A 136 -3.72 5.34 10.54
C THR A 136 -2.98 4.08 10.98
N GLY A 137 -2.76 3.90 12.29
CA GLY A 137 -2.08 2.72 12.82
C GLY A 137 -0.56 2.70 12.59
N LEU A 138 0.03 3.84 12.22
CA LEU A 138 1.47 3.96 12.08
C LEU A 138 2.15 3.99 13.46
N LEU A 139 3.36 3.43 13.55
CA LEU A 139 4.19 3.56 14.74
C LEU A 139 4.75 4.97 14.89
N PRO A 140 4.81 5.52 16.11
CA PRO A 140 5.46 6.80 16.40
C PRO A 140 6.96 6.81 16.08
N ASP A 141 7.46 7.99 15.74
CA ASP A 141 8.86 8.27 15.43
C ASP A 141 9.52 7.38 14.35
N ASN A 142 8.71 6.86 13.43
CA ASN A 142 9.15 5.93 12.39
C ASN A 142 9.05 6.55 11.00
N ASN A 143 9.95 6.16 10.11
CA ASN A 143 9.95 6.61 8.71
C ASN A 143 9.10 5.66 7.86
N TYR A 144 8.26 6.23 7.00
CA TYR A 144 7.43 5.49 6.05
C TYR A 144 7.58 6.04 4.64
N ASN A 145 7.69 5.14 3.67
CA ASN A 145 7.38 5.39 2.27
C ASN A 145 6.05 4.72 1.95
N PHE A 146 5.26 5.33 1.07
CA PHE A 146 3.95 4.82 0.69
C PHE A 146 3.86 4.55 -0.81
N ARG A 147 3.05 3.58 -1.20
CA ARG A 147 2.65 3.34 -2.59
C ARG A 147 1.21 2.87 -2.65
N LEU A 148 0.56 3.08 -3.79
CA LEU A 148 -0.86 2.76 -3.96
C LEU A 148 -1.07 1.73 -5.06
N ILE A 149 -2.14 0.96 -4.91
CA ILE A 149 -2.64 0.02 -5.92
C ILE A 149 -4.11 0.36 -6.15
N ALA A 150 -4.47 0.65 -7.40
CA ALA A 150 -5.86 0.91 -7.79
C ALA A 150 -6.56 -0.35 -8.29
N TYR A 151 -7.87 -0.42 -8.12
CA TYR A 151 -8.68 -1.57 -8.53
C TYR A 151 -9.90 -1.13 -9.34
N ASN A 152 -10.26 -1.92 -10.35
CA ASN A 152 -11.56 -1.86 -11.01
C ASN A 152 -12.22 -3.25 -11.02
N ALA A 153 -13.32 -3.41 -11.76
CA ALA A 153 -14.05 -4.68 -11.84
C ALA A 153 -13.21 -5.86 -12.38
N LEU A 154 -12.09 -5.59 -13.05
CA LEU A 154 -11.19 -6.62 -13.59
C LEU A 154 -10.09 -7.04 -12.61
N GLY A 155 -9.87 -6.27 -11.54
CA GLY A 155 -8.83 -6.51 -10.55
C GLY A 155 -7.90 -5.31 -10.35
N ASN A 156 -6.67 -5.58 -9.87
CA ASN A 156 -5.71 -4.56 -9.50
C ASN A 156 -4.80 -4.12 -10.65
N GLY A 157 -4.47 -2.84 -10.66
CA GLY A 157 -3.39 -2.27 -11.46
C GLY A 157 -2.01 -2.56 -10.85
N PRO A 158 -0.94 -2.03 -11.47
CA PRO A 158 0.39 -2.04 -10.87
C PRO A 158 0.45 -1.14 -9.63
N ALA A 159 1.42 -1.43 -8.75
CA ALA A 159 1.73 -0.52 -7.65
C ALA A 159 2.40 0.75 -8.18
N SER A 160 2.06 1.90 -7.59
CA SER A 160 2.70 3.17 -7.91
C SER A 160 4.19 3.17 -7.59
N LEU A 161 4.89 4.17 -8.13
CA LEU A 161 6.14 4.63 -7.54
C LEU A 161 5.94 4.97 -6.05
N GLN A 162 6.99 4.75 -5.26
CA GLN A 162 6.97 5.11 -3.85
C GLN A 162 6.98 6.63 -3.66
N SER A 163 6.30 7.11 -2.62
CA SER A 163 6.36 8.49 -2.18
C SER A 163 7.73 8.86 -1.60
N ALA A 164 7.91 10.15 -1.30
CA ALA A 164 8.95 10.60 -0.37
C ALA A 164 8.81 9.88 0.99
N SER A 165 9.88 9.93 1.79
CA SER A 165 9.87 9.39 3.16
C SER A 165 9.26 10.40 4.13
N TYR A 166 8.27 9.99 4.90
CA TYR A 166 7.62 10.79 5.92
C TYR A 166 7.88 10.18 7.31
N ARG A 167 8.18 11.02 8.30
CA ARG A 167 8.42 10.58 9.68
C ARG A 167 7.24 10.95 10.56
N THR A 168 6.64 9.98 11.24
CA THR A 168 5.61 10.25 12.25
C THR A 168 6.18 11.00 13.45
N LEU A 169 5.33 11.74 14.15
CA LEU A 169 5.75 12.45 15.37
C LEU A 169 6.12 11.46 16.47
N SER A 170 7.00 11.88 17.37
CA SER A 170 7.35 11.08 18.55
C SER A 170 6.23 11.12 19.61
N SER A 171 6.10 10.04 20.37
CA SER A 171 5.23 9.93 21.54
C SER A 171 6.01 9.44 22.75
N PRO A 172 5.48 9.59 23.99
CA PRO A 172 5.98 8.83 25.13
C PRO A 172 5.86 7.32 24.88
N PRO A 173 6.73 6.48 25.50
CA PRO A 173 6.53 5.04 25.55
C PRO A 173 5.19 4.69 26.22
N THR A 174 4.47 3.72 25.67
CA THR A 174 3.12 3.34 26.17
C THR A 174 3.13 2.14 27.10
N LYS A 175 4.25 1.42 27.21
CA LYS A 175 4.40 0.24 28.07
C LYS A 175 5.51 0.44 29.10
N ALA A 176 5.32 -0.15 30.27
CA ALA A 176 6.38 -0.27 31.28
C ALA A 176 7.26 -1.50 31.00
N PRO A 177 8.52 -1.50 31.43
CA PRO A 177 9.38 -2.68 31.34
C PRO A 177 8.81 -3.86 32.13
N THR A 178 8.92 -5.07 31.60
CA THR A 178 8.49 -6.32 32.25
C THR A 178 9.69 -7.06 32.86
N GLY A 179 9.44 -8.10 33.65
CA GLY A 179 10.51 -8.93 34.22
C GLY A 179 11.44 -8.17 35.17
N VAL A 180 10.93 -7.13 35.85
CA VAL A 180 11.69 -6.41 36.86
C VAL A 180 12.03 -7.37 38.00
N GLY A 181 13.31 -7.60 38.21
CA GLY A 181 13.83 -8.50 39.22
C GLY A 181 15.24 -8.09 39.61
N GLY A 182 15.97 -8.99 40.25
CA GLY A 182 17.32 -8.70 40.70
C GLY A 182 17.91 -9.78 41.57
N GLY A 183 19.16 -9.59 41.94
CA GLY A 183 19.90 -10.49 42.81
C GLY A 183 21.15 -9.82 43.39
N GLY A 184 21.67 -10.41 44.45
CA GLY A 184 22.97 -10.08 45.02
C GLY A 184 23.98 -11.17 44.72
N GLY A 185 25.23 -10.79 44.45
CA GLY A 185 26.35 -11.71 44.20
C GLY A 185 27.57 -11.43 45.08
N THR A 186 27.82 -10.14 45.38
CA THR A 186 28.91 -9.69 46.24
C THR A 186 28.32 -8.87 47.39
N VAL A 187 28.93 -8.96 48.58
CA VAL A 187 28.54 -8.11 49.73
C VAL A 187 28.63 -6.64 49.32
N GLY A 188 27.56 -5.89 49.60
CA GLY A 188 27.46 -4.48 49.23
C GLY A 188 27.03 -4.21 47.78
N VAL A 189 26.68 -5.24 47.00
CA VAL A 189 26.25 -5.07 45.61
C VAL A 189 24.88 -5.70 45.37
N LEU A 190 23.94 -4.88 44.91
CA LEU A 190 22.64 -5.33 44.41
C LEU A 190 22.55 -5.06 42.90
N SER A 191 22.07 -6.06 42.15
CA SER A 191 21.74 -5.91 40.73
C SER A 191 20.23 -5.90 40.55
N ILE A 192 19.73 -4.95 39.75
CA ILE A 192 18.33 -4.89 39.31
C ILE A 192 18.32 -5.09 37.80
N ILE A 193 17.47 -5.99 37.32
CA ILE A 193 17.32 -6.33 35.91
C ILE A 193 15.87 -6.19 35.44
N TRP A 194 15.69 -5.93 34.14
CA TRP A 194 14.38 -5.91 33.48
C TRP A 194 14.50 -6.30 32.00
N GLN A 195 13.38 -6.67 31.40
CA GLN A 195 13.26 -6.88 29.96
C GLN A 195 13.10 -5.52 29.26
N PRO A 196 13.90 -5.22 28.24
CA PRO A 196 13.76 -3.99 27.48
C PRO A 196 12.48 -4.00 26.62
N LEU A 197 11.91 -2.82 26.40
CA LEU A 197 10.78 -2.66 25.47
C LEU A 197 11.22 -2.92 24.04
N HIS A 198 10.34 -3.50 23.23
CA HIS A 198 10.58 -3.68 21.81
C HIS A 198 10.69 -2.31 21.11
N PRO A 199 11.53 -2.12 20.06
CA PRO A 199 11.68 -0.83 19.38
C PRO A 199 10.36 -0.16 18.94
N SER A 200 9.36 -0.95 18.55
CA SER A 200 8.02 -0.44 18.20
C SER A 200 7.25 0.19 19.36
N GLU A 201 7.69 -0.05 20.61
CA GLU A 201 7.04 0.42 21.84
C GLU A 201 7.75 1.63 22.44
N HIS A 202 8.87 2.07 21.84
CA HIS A 202 9.67 3.17 22.37
C HIS A 202 8.96 4.51 22.23
N GLY A 203 8.08 4.67 21.23
CA GLY A 203 7.41 5.94 20.93
C GLY A 203 8.33 7.04 20.37
N GLY A 204 9.65 6.91 20.55
CA GLY A 204 10.64 7.88 20.13
C GLY A 204 12.07 7.33 20.24
N ARG A 205 13.01 7.98 19.56
CA ARG A 205 14.44 7.69 19.71
C ARG A 205 14.94 7.96 21.13
N GLY A 206 15.96 7.21 21.52
CA GLY A 206 16.71 7.47 22.75
C GLY A 206 15.97 7.09 24.02
N ILE A 207 15.19 5.98 23.99
CA ILE A 207 14.57 5.44 25.19
C ILE A 207 15.61 5.23 26.30
N GLY A 208 15.23 5.57 27.53
CA GLY A 208 16.02 5.35 28.73
C GLY A 208 15.14 4.87 29.88
N TYR A 209 15.74 4.19 30.83
CA TYR A 209 15.06 3.64 31.99
C TYR A 209 15.46 4.38 33.26
N ILE A 210 14.49 4.62 34.14
CA ILE A 210 14.70 5.27 35.43
C ILE A 210 14.33 4.27 36.52
N VAL A 211 15.27 4.00 37.42
CA VAL A 211 15.05 3.13 38.59
C VAL A 211 15.00 3.97 39.84
N TYR A 212 13.92 3.80 40.60
CA TYR A 212 13.77 4.33 41.95
C TYR A 212 13.98 3.20 42.95
N TRP A 213 14.84 3.40 43.95
CA TRP A 213 15.06 2.42 45.02
C TRP A 213 15.17 3.09 46.39
N ARG A 214 14.97 2.31 47.46
CA ARG A 214 15.17 2.71 48.87
C ARG A 214 15.51 1.50 49.73
N LYS A 215 16.19 1.73 50.86
CA LYS A 215 16.42 0.68 51.87
C LYS A 215 15.12 0.40 52.62
N LYS A 216 14.89 -0.87 52.99
CA LYS A 216 13.67 -1.29 53.70
C LYS A 216 13.53 -0.60 55.07
N SER A 217 14.64 -0.29 55.72
CA SER A 217 14.69 0.37 57.04
C SER A 217 14.39 1.87 56.99
N ASP A 218 14.42 2.51 55.81
CA ASP A 218 14.05 3.92 55.67
C ASP A 218 12.54 4.04 55.55
N SER A 219 11.86 4.20 56.69
CA SER A 219 10.41 4.40 56.72
C SER A 219 9.96 5.77 56.21
N ASP A 220 10.88 6.75 56.04
CA ASP A 220 10.48 8.13 55.74
C ASP A 220 11.35 8.95 54.74
N VAL A 221 12.22 8.37 53.91
CA VAL A 221 13.15 9.20 53.09
C VAL A 221 13.23 8.82 51.61
N ARG A 222 12.94 9.83 50.78
CA ARG A 222 13.28 10.10 49.37
C ARG A 222 13.88 8.92 48.58
N TRP A 223 13.14 8.47 47.56
CA TRP A 223 13.62 7.49 46.58
C TRP A 223 14.91 7.94 45.90
N PHE A 224 15.91 7.06 45.84
CA PHE A 224 17.14 7.28 45.07
C PHE A 224 16.85 6.99 43.59
N LYS A 225 17.27 7.90 42.70
CA LYS A 225 17.02 7.82 41.25
C LYS A 225 18.30 7.44 40.50
N LEU A 226 18.24 6.38 39.71
CA LEU A 226 19.28 6.01 38.74
C LEU A 226 18.71 6.04 37.32
N THR A 227 19.50 6.51 36.36
CA THR A 227 19.08 6.56 34.94
C THR A 227 20.01 5.69 34.11
N ASN A 228 19.45 4.74 33.37
CA ASN A 228 20.17 3.95 32.39
C ASN A 228 19.77 4.40 30.98
N LYS A 229 20.73 4.95 30.24
CA LYS A 229 20.58 5.36 28.83
C LYS A 229 21.31 4.43 27.84
N ARG A 230 21.77 3.24 28.28
CA ARG A 230 22.52 2.31 27.42
C ARG A 230 21.60 1.56 26.45
N SER A 231 22.20 1.11 25.35
CA SER A 231 21.58 0.52 24.15
C SER A 231 20.40 -0.41 24.45
N PRO A 232 19.25 -0.24 23.76
CA PRO A 232 17.98 -0.91 24.08
C PRO A 232 17.95 -2.43 23.84
N ASP A 233 18.94 -3.03 23.17
CA ASP A 233 18.80 -4.37 22.57
C ASP A 233 19.30 -5.55 23.45
N LYS A 234 19.57 -5.33 24.75
CA LYS A 234 20.04 -6.38 25.68
C LYS A 234 19.33 -6.30 27.04
N TYR A 235 19.39 -7.40 27.80
CA TYR A 235 19.05 -7.40 29.23
C TYR A 235 19.71 -6.19 29.91
N GLN A 236 18.88 -5.34 30.51
CA GLN A 236 19.37 -4.15 31.17
C GLN A 236 19.62 -4.45 32.63
N SER A 237 20.76 -3.99 33.15
CA SER A 237 21.12 -4.14 34.55
C SER A 237 21.65 -2.82 35.11
N LEU A 238 21.22 -2.48 36.33
CA LEU A 238 21.83 -1.43 37.14
C LEU A 238 22.43 -2.04 38.40
N VAL A 239 23.64 -1.58 38.74
CA VAL A 239 24.34 -1.98 39.97
C VAL A 239 24.17 -0.87 41.01
N ILE A 240 23.72 -1.25 42.20
CA ILE A 240 23.58 -0.38 43.37
C ILE A 240 24.62 -0.83 44.40
N SER A 241 25.47 0.10 44.82
CA SER A 241 26.50 -0.06 45.86
C SER A 241 26.20 0.81 47.06
#